data_AF-A0A1B0ALB2-F1
#
_entry.id   AF-A0A1B0ALB2-F1
#
_cell.length_a   1.000
_cell.length_b   1.000
_cell.length_c   1.000
_cell.angle_alpha   90.00
_cell.angle_beta   90.00
_cell.angle_gamma   90.00
#
_symmetry.space_group_name_H-M   'P 1'
#
loop_
_entity.id
_entity.type
_entity.pdbx_description
1 polymer ?
#
loop_
_entity_poly.entity_id
_entity_poly.type
_entity_poly.pdbx_seq_one_letter_code
_entity_poly.pdbx_strand_id
1 'polypeptide(L)' 'MRTGYPPTIHSVTLDSFTIGRFTSYLQDGCPDGYMQIAESARTPIGGMWCGTSWGPVLFYSESRSLIFTIKLNKYVFTC' A
#
# COMPACT_ATOMS: atom_id res chain seq x y z
N MET A 1 -26.02 -6.35 -17.39
CA MET A 1 -26.28 -4.91 -17.15
C MET A 1 -25.08 -4.28 -16.45
N ARG A 2 -24.05 -3.84 -17.18
CA ARG A 2 -23.01 -2.94 -16.64
C ARG A 2 -23.34 -1.56 -17.18
N THR A 3 -23.71 -0.66 -16.28
CA THR A 3 -24.16 0.70 -16.58
C THR A 3 -23.06 1.47 -17.32
N GLY A 4 -23.44 2.16 -18.40
CA GLY A 4 -22.55 2.87 -19.31
C GLY A 4 -21.98 4.17 -18.74
N TYR A 5 -20.94 4.07 -17.92
CA TYR A 5 -20.04 5.18 -17.60
C TYR A 5 -18.60 4.74 -17.93
N PRO A 6 -17.76 5.58 -18.56
CA PRO A 6 -16.35 5.24 -18.75
C PRO A 6 -15.72 4.95 -17.37
N PRO A 7 -14.78 3.99 -17.27
CA PRO A 7 -14.09 3.75 -16.01
C PRO A 7 -13.39 5.03 -15.58
N THR A 8 -13.82 5.63 -14.47
CA THR A 8 -13.16 6.80 -13.91
C THR A 8 -11.88 6.33 -13.22
N ILE A 9 -10.75 6.63 -13.84
CA ILE A 9 -9.43 6.33 -13.27
C ILE A 9 -9.09 7.46 -12.29
N HIS A 10 -8.82 7.09 -11.04
CA HIS A 10 -8.36 8.00 -10.00
C HIS A 10 -6.87 7.79 -9.77
N SER A 11 -6.11 8.89 -9.75
CA SER A 11 -4.68 8.90 -9.44
C SER A 11 -4.43 9.46 -8.05
N VAL A 12 -3.69 8.74 -7.23
CA VAL A 12 -3.23 9.19 -5.92
C VAL A 12 -1.70 9.23 -5.91
N THR A 13 -1.13 10.37 -5.56
CA THR A 13 0.32 10.55 -5.44
C THR A 13 0.69 10.69 -3.98
N LEU A 14 1.68 9.91 -3.53
CA LEU A 14 2.38 10.11 -2.27
C LEU A 14 3.74 10.73 -2.58
N ASP A 15 3.99 11.97 -2.17
CA ASP A 15 5.27 12.64 -2.44
C ASP A 15 6.45 11.92 -1.79
N SER A 16 6.23 11.40 -0.58
CA SER A 16 7.14 10.45 0.07
C SER A 16 6.41 9.61 1.12
N PHE A 17 6.91 8.41 1.37
CA PHE A 17 6.55 7.62 2.55
C PHE A 17 7.79 6.95 3.15
N THR A 18 7.79 6.79 4.47
CA THR A 18 8.79 6.01 5.21
C THR A 18 8.06 5.13 6.20
N ILE A 19 8.11 3.81 5.99
CA ILE A 19 7.38 2.83 6.82
C ILE A 19 8.33 1.69 7.14
N GLY A 20 8.83 1.64 8.36
CA GLY A 20 9.71 0.57 8.78
C GLY A 20 10.96 0.39 7.89
N ARG A 21 11.58 -0.78 8.02
CA ARG A 21 12.74 -1.19 7.24
C ARG A 21 12.39 -2.33 6.29
N PHE A 22 12.90 -2.23 5.06
CA PHE A 22 12.94 -3.35 4.13
C PHE A 22 14.16 -4.24 4.41
N THR A 23 13.96 -5.55 4.52
CA THR A 23 15.03 -6.52 4.82
C THR A 23 15.25 -7.53 3.69
N SER A 24 14.19 -8.03 3.05
CA SER A 24 14.28 -9.11 2.05
C SER A 24 12.97 -9.28 1.27
N TYR A 25 13.06 -9.79 0.05
CA TYR A 25 11.88 -10.14 -0.78
C TYR A 25 11.35 -11.55 -0.49
N LEU A 26 12.12 -12.39 0.21
CA LEU A 26 11.84 -13.83 0.36
C LEU A 26 11.40 -14.23 1.77
N GLN A 27 11.92 -13.56 2.81
CA GLN A 27 11.58 -13.82 4.22
C GLN A 27 11.61 -12.52 5.02
N ASP A 28 10.63 -12.35 5.92
CA ASP A 28 10.55 -11.23 6.87
C ASP A 28 10.74 -9.84 6.26
N GLY A 29 10.21 -9.62 5.05
CA GLY A 29 10.56 -8.45 4.25
C GLY A 29 10.29 -7.09 4.90
N CYS A 30 9.20 -6.98 5.66
CA CYS A 30 8.81 -5.77 6.38
C CYS A 30 8.52 -6.11 7.85
N PRO A 31 9.56 -6.32 8.69
CA PRO A 31 9.38 -6.80 10.04
C PRO A 31 8.69 -5.77 10.94
N ASP A 32 8.93 -4.49 10.70
CA ASP A 32 8.49 -3.34 11.52
C ASP A 32 7.05 -2.92 11.22
N GLY A 33 6.51 -3.38 10.10
CA GLY A 33 5.26 -2.87 9.56
C GLY A 33 5.35 -2.55 8.07
N TYR A 34 4.18 -2.45 7.45
CA TYR A 34 4.02 -2.25 6.03
C TYR A 34 2.72 -1.50 5.72
N MET A 35 2.72 -0.79 4.60
CA MET A 35 1.51 -0.30 3.96
C MET A 35 0.91 -1.39 3.09
N GLN A 36 -0.41 -1.46 3.11
CA GLN A 36 -1.26 -2.26 2.24
C GLN A 36 -2.24 -1.34 1.52
N ILE A 37 -2.56 -1.66 0.28
CA ILE A 37 -3.46 -0.87 -0.56
C ILE A 37 -4.58 -1.79 -1.02
N ALA A 38 -5.83 -1.38 -0.79
CA ALA A 38 -7.00 -2.14 -1.20
C ALA A 38 -7.99 -1.23 -1.93
N GLU A 39 -8.64 -1.77 -2.96
CA GLU A 39 -9.76 -1.14 -3.64
C GLU A 39 -11.07 -1.66 -3.03
N SER A 40 -12.02 -0.78 -2.69
CA SER A 40 -13.22 -1.18 -1.92
C SER A 40 -14.10 -2.24 -2.60
N ALA A 41 -14.06 -2.32 -3.93
CA ALA A 41 -14.87 -3.24 -4.73
C ALA A 41 -14.10 -4.47 -5.22
N ARG A 42 -12.86 -4.68 -4.77
CA ARG A 42 -12.00 -5.78 -5.21
C ARG A 42 -11.36 -6.48 -4.03
N THR A 43 -11.05 -7.76 -4.21
CA THR A 43 -10.20 -8.49 -3.26
C THR A 43 -8.89 -7.73 -3.12
N PRO A 44 -8.37 -7.51 -1.90
CA PRO A 44 -7.11 -6.82 -1.72
C PRO A 44 -6.03 -7.49 -2.57
N ILE A 45 -5.58 -6.77 -3.60
CA ILE A 45 -4.43 -7.19 -4.40
C ILE A 45 -3.23 -7.13 -3.45
N GLY A 46 -2.68 -8.31 -3.15
CA GLY A 46 -1.59 -8.45 -2.18
C GLY A 46 -0.44 -7.51 -2.50
N GLY A 47 0.25 -7.06 -1.45
CA GLY A 47 1.35 -6.12 -1.55
C GLY A 47 1.65 -5.57 -0.16
N MET A 48 2.93 -5.49 0.16
CA MET A 48 3.42 -4.91 1.40
C MET A 48 4.53 -3.94 1.02
N TRP A 49 4.32 -2.65 1.29
CA TRP A 49 5.30 -1.61 1.03
C TRP A 49 5.88 -1.12 2.34
N CYS A 50 7.20 -1.22 2.47
CA CYS A 50 7.97 -0.71 3.60
C CYS A 50 9.30 -0.14 3.11
N GLY A 51 10.04 0.52 4.00
CA GLY A 51 11.20 1.34 3.66
C GLY A 51 10.80 2.77 3.31
N THR A 52 11.76 3.49 2.73
CA THR A 52 11.59 4.88 2.28
C THR A 52 11.39 4.91 0.77
N SER A 53 10.37 5.63 0.31
CA SER A 53 10.14 5.89 -1.10
C SER A 53 11.30 6.69 -1.71
N TRP A 54 11.75 6.31 -2.91
CA TRP A 54 12.85 7.01 -3.61
C TRP A 54 12.37 8.24 -4.41
N GLY A 55 11.11 8.63 -4.23
CA GLY A 55 10.45 9.74 -4.90
C GLY A 55 8.94 9.59 -4.84
N PRO A 56 8.18 10.44 -5.56
CA PRO A 56 6.74 10.37 -5.58
C PRO A 56 6.23 9.01 -6.08
N VAL A 57 5.34 8.39 -5.33
CA VAL A 57 4.74 7.10 -5.67
C VAL A 57 3.30 7.31 -6.12
N LEU A 58 2.99 6.78 -7.30
CA LEU A 58 1.73 7.00 -7.99
C LEU A 58 0.89 5.72 -8.02
N PHE A 59 -0.34 5.80 -7.52
CA PHE A 59 -1.30 4.70 -7.52
C PHE A 59 -2.51 5.06 -8.38
N TYR A 60 -2.90 4.12 -9.24
CA TYR A 60 -4.07 4.24 -10.10
C TYR A 60 -5.14 3.25 -9.65
N SER A 61 -6.39 3.72 -9.59
CA SER A 61 -7.55 2.88 -9.25
C SER A 61 -8.70 3.15 -10.19
N GLU A 62 -9.40 2.09 -10.55
CA GLU A 62 -10.66 2.13 -11.30
C GLU A 62 -11.88 2.05 -10.37
N SER A 63 -11.62 1.99 -9.07
CA SER A 63 -12.64 1.87 -8.03
C SER A 63 -12.97 3.23 -7.45
N ARG A 64 -14.20 3.37 -6.92
CA ARG A 64 -14.66 4.63 -6.31
C ARG A 64 -13.95 4.96 -4.99
N SER A 65 -13.19 4.04 -4.43
CA SER A 65 -12.50 4.24 -3.15
C SER A 65 -11.24 3.40 -3.07
N LEU A 66 -10.16 4.03 -2.61
CA LEU A 66 -8.89 3.42 -2.25
C LEU A 66 -8.70 3.47 -0.74
N ILE A 67 -8.20 2.37 -0.17
CA ILE A 67 -7.96 2.23 1.26
C ILE A 67 -6.48 1.92 1.46
N PHE A 68 -5.78 2.85 2.10
CA PHE A 68 -4.40 2.66 2.56
C PHE A 68 -4.43 2.17 4.00
N THR A 69 -3.92 0.97 4.25
CA THR A 69 -3.82 0.37 5.58
C THR A 69 -2.37 0.32 6.00
N ILE A 70 -1.99 1.03 7.05
CA ILE A 70 -0.66 0.95 7.64
C ILE A 70 -0.72 -0.01 8.81
N LYS A 71 -0.03 -1.13 8.71
CA LYS A 71 0.16 -2.09 9.80
C LYS A 71 1.52 -1.84 10.43
N LEU A 72 1.54 -1.64 11.74
CA LEU A 72 2.75 -1.48 12.52
C LEU A 72 2.94 -2.74 13.36
N ASN A 73 4.09 -3.38 13.21
CA ASN A 73 4.46 -4.51 14.02
C ASN A 73 5.32 -4.00 15.17
N LYS A 74 5.03 -4.43 16.39
CA LYS A 74 5.89 -4.11 17.53
C LYS A 74 7.24 -4.79 17.33
N TYR A 75 8.30 -4.00 17.24
CA TYR A 75 9.57 -4.47 17.77
C TYR A 75 9.40 -4.67 19.27
N VAL A 76 9.57 -5.90 19.72
CA VAL A 76 9.91 -6.17 21.11
C VAL A 76 11.26 -5.51 21.31
N PHE A 77 11.28 -4.34 21.95
CA PHE A 77 12.46 -3.86 22.65
C PHE A 77 12.73 -4.86 23.77
N THR A 78 13.42 -5.96 23.46
CA THR A 78 14.17 -6.70 24.49
C THR A 78 15.32 -5.78 24.86
N CYS A 79 15.07 -4.94 25.87
CA CYS A 79 16.11 -4.28 26.65
C CYS A 79 16.99 -5.32 27.34
#